data_AF-A0ABD3JT34-F1
#
_entry.id   AF-A0ABD3JT34-F1
#
_cell.length_a   1.000
_cell.length_b   1.000
_cell.length_c   1.000
_cell.angle_alpha   90.00
_cell.angle_beta   90.00
_cell.angle_gamma   90.00
#
_symmetry.space_group_name_H-M   'P 1'
#
loop_
_entity.id
_entity.type
_entity.pdbx_description
1 polymer ?
#
loop_
_entity_poly.entity_id
_entity_poly.type
_entity_poly.pdbx_seq_one_letter_code
_entity_poly.pdbx_strand_id
1 'polypeptide(L)'
;MFPDKFIAHGKLKPQKYFSINSITDHQKYHLEPTSANSLSIMNSLTIIISLVSISLFQPTHAQNSPQDYLDSHNAARKQVGVANMTWDNTLAAYAQSYANQRVSDCGLVHSNGPYGENLAKGIGMFTGTYAVSLWVAEKQNYNYNTNTCVSGCDFLHYTQMVWRDSVRVGCAKVRCNNGWWYVVCNYDPPGNYEGELPY
;
A
#
# COMPACT_ATOMS: atom_id res chain seq x y z
N MET A 1 -42.45 -3.51 -2.85
CA MET A 1 -43.50 -3.31 -3.86
C MET A 1 -42.90 -3.67 -5.22
N PHE A 2 -43.24 -4.89 -5.71
CA PHE A 2 -43.13 -5.52 -7.04
C PHE A 2 -41.84 -5.44 -7.90
N PRO A 3 -41.60 -6.41 -8.84
CA PRO A 3 -42.24 -7.74 -9.05
C PRO A 3 -41.21 -8.92 -9.07
N ASP A 4 -41.57 -10.17 -8.72
CA ASP A 4 -42.24 -11.22 -9.53
C ASP A 4 -41.59 -11.42 -10.92
N LYS A 5 -41.35 -12.58 -11.52
CA LYS A 5 -41.53 -14.04 -11.30
C LYS A 5 -40.94 -14.67 -12.58
N PHE A 6 -40.37 -15.87 -12.54
CA PHE A 6 -40.63 -16.89 -13.58
C PHE A 6 -40.30 -18.28 -13.01
N ILE A 7 -41.35 -19.09 -12.90
CA ILE A 7 -41.34 -20.51 -12.58
C ILE A 7 -41.61 -21.24 -13.90
N ALA A 8 -40.83 -22.28 -14.20
CA ALA A 8 -41.20 -23.28 -15.21
C ALA A 8 -41.26 -24.66 -14.54
N HIS A 9 -42.46 -25.24 -14.59
CA HIS A 9 -42.82 -26.55 -14.09
C HIS A 9 -42.34 -27.67 -15.01
N GLY A 10 -41.98 -28.82 -14.43
CA GLY A 10 -41.89 -30.11 -15.13
C GLY A 10 -41.83 -31.26 -14.14
N LYS A 11 -42.99 -31.86 -13.80
CA LYS A 11 -43.09 -33.05 -12.93
C LYS A 11 -43.11 -34.34 -13.78
N LEU A 12 -42.12 -35.20 -13.52
CA LEU A 12 -42.14 -36.67 -13.28
C LEU A 12 -43.25 -37.54 -13.94
N LYS A 13 -42.86 -38.71 -14.47
CA LYS A 13 -42.78 -40.04 -13.78
C LYS A 13 -42.48 -41.16 -14.85
N PRO A 14 -42.63 -42.48 -14.60
CA PRO A 14 -41.51 -43.39 -14.25
C PRO A 14 -41.47 -44.71 -15.07
N GLN A 15 -40.32 -45.36 -15.29
CA GLN A 15 -40.30 -46.76 -15.75
C GLN A 15 -39.09 -47.49 -15.12
N LYS A 16 -39.35 -48.39 -14.16
CA LYS A 16 -39.51 -49.86 -14.27
C LYS A 16 -38.16 -50.60 -14.35
N TYR A 17 -37.87 -51.32 -13.27
CA TYR A 17 -36.84 -52.36 -13.14
C TYR A 17 -37.21 -53.63 -13.93
N PHE A 18 -36.22 -54.54 -14.03
CA PHE A 18 -36.09 -55.81 -14.79
C PHE A 18 -35.28 -55.62 -16.08
N SER A 19 -34.25 -56.43 -16.41
CA SER A 19 -34.05 -57.83 -16.04
C SER A 19 -32.63 -58.34 -16.38
N ILE A 20 -32.41 -59.60 -16.01
CA ILE A 20 -31.54 -60.66 -16.58
C ILE A 20 -30.00 -60.57 -16.55
N ASN A 21 -29.44 -61.50 -15.76
CA ASN A 21 -28.12 -62.10 -15.92
C ASN A 21 -28.03 -62.96 -17.20
N SER A 22 -26.78 -63.26 -17.59
CA SER A 22 -26.29 -64.19 -18.63
C SER A 22 -26.23 -63.63 -20.05
N ILE A 23 -25.24 -63.91 -20.91
CA ILE A 23 -23.89 -64.48 -20.90
C ILE A 23 -23.40 -64.27 -22.36
N THR A 24 -22.17 -63.77 -22.53
CA THR A 24 -21.25 -63.85 -23.69
C THR A 24 -21.77 -63.69 -25.13
N ASP A 25 -21.24 -62.66 -25.82
CA ASP A 25 -20.60 -62.88 -27.12
C ASP A 25 -19.48 -61.84 -27.37
N HIS A 26 -18.38 -62.32 -27.95
CA HIS A 26 -17.14 -61.62 -28.17
C HIS A 26 -17.23 -60.70 -29.39
N GLN A 27 -17.21 -59.38 -29.18
CA GLN A 27 -16.73 -58.45 -30.20
C GLN A 27 -15.62 -57.55 -29.65
N LYS A 28 -14.43 -57.82 -30.17
CA LYS A 28 -13.16 -57.16 -29.89
C LYS A 28 -13.18 -55.77 -30.54
N TYR A 29 -13.67 -54.76 -29.82
CA TYR A 29 -13.38 -53.38 -30.16
C TYR A 29 -11.90 -53.11 -29.82
N HIS A 30 -11.08 -52.98 -30.85
CA HIS A 30 -9.73 -52.43 -30.72
C HIS A 30 -9.85 -50.97 -30.25
N LEU A 31 -9.71 -50.75 -28.95
CA LEU A 31 -9.42 -49.43 -28.39
C LEU A 31 -7.94 -49.14 -28.66
N GLU A 32 -7.67 -48.27 -29.63
CA GLU A 32 -6.39 -47.56 -29.75
C GLU A 32 -6.02 -46.89 -28.42
N PRO A 33 -4.76 -46.93 -27.96
CA PRO A 33 -4.37 -46.40 -26.66
C PRO A 33 -4.43 -44.86 -26.66
N THR A 34 -5.49 -44.28 -26.08
CA THR A 34 -5.63 -42.83 -25.83
C THR A 34 -4.86 -42.34 -24.59
N SER A 35 -3.76 -42.99 -24.24
CA SER A 35 -2.98 -42.62 -23.03
C SER A 35 -1.95 -41.52 -23.27
N ALA A 36 -1.48 -41.32 -24.52
CA ALA A 36 -0.45 -40.32 -24.81
C ALA A 36 -1.00 -38.89 -24.89
N ASN A 37 -2.22 -38.72 -25.40
CA ASN A 37 -2.81 -37.39 -25.59
C ASN A 37 -3.40 -36.82 -24.27
N SER A 38 -3.92 -37.67 -23.39
CA SER A 38 -4.49 -37.26 -22.10
C SER A 38 -3.42 -36.74 -21.13
N LEU A 39 -2.23 -37.37 -21.10
CA LEU A 39 -1.10 -36.90 -20.29
C LEU A 39 -0.53 -35.57 -20.81
N SER A 40 -0.46 -35.38 -22.14
CA SER A 40 -0.02 -34.12 -22.75
C SER A 40 -0.97 -32.95 -22.48
N ILE A 41 -2.29 -33.21 -22.54
CA ILE A 41 -3.32 -32.21 -22.22
C ILE A 41 -3.29 -31.89 -20.71
N MET A 42 -3.16 -32.89 -19.84
CA MET A 42 -3.01 -32.68 -18.39
C MET A 42 -1.76 -31.86 -18.06
N ASN A 43 -0.60 -32.17 -18.67
CA ASN A 43 0.63 -31.41 -18.48
C ASN A 43 0.48 -29.96 -18.95
N SER A 44 -0.20 -29.73 -20.08
CA SER A 44 -0.45 -28.39 -20.63
C SER A 44 -1.39 -27.56 -19.75
N LEU A 45 -2.46 -28.16 -19.21
CA LEU A 45 -3.36 -27.48 -18.25
C LEU A 45 -2.64 -27.14 -16.93
N THR A 46 -1.78 -28.03 -16.44
CA THR A 46 -1.04 -27.82 -15.18
C THR A 46 -0.04 -26.66 -15.31
N ILE A 47 0.63 -26.54 -16.47
CA ILE A 47 1.54 -25.43 -16.78
C ILE A 47 0.77 -24.10 -16.85
N ILE A 48 -0.39 -24.06 -17.51
CA ILE A 48 -1.21 -22.84 -17.61
C ILE A 48 -1.75 -22.41 -16.24
N ILE A 49 -2.23 -23.34 -15.41
CA ILE A 49 -2.68 -23.03 -14.04
C ILE A 49 -1.51 -22.48 -13.20
N SER A 50 -0.31 -23.02 -13.36
CA SER A 50 0.90 -22.53 -12.67
C SER A 50 1.27 -21.11 -13.08
N LEU A 51 1.19 -20.78 -14.38
CA LEU A 51 1.48 -19.44 -14.90
C LEU A 51 0.43 -18.38 -14.49
N VAL A 52 -0.85 -18.75 -14.45
CA VAL A 52 -1.93 -17.87 -13.95
C VAL A 52 -1.78 -17.62 -12.45
N SER A 53 -1.34 -18.62 -11.68
CA SER A 53 -1.11 -18.49 -10.23
C SER A 53 0.04 -17.52 -9.90
N ILE A 54 1.11 -17.50 -10.72
CA ILE A 54 2.24 -16.56 -10.55
C ILE A 54 1.83 -15.11 -10.87
N SER A 55 0.87 -14.93 -11.78
CA SER A 55 0.40 -13.60 -12.21
C SER A 55 -0.49 -12.88 -11.18
N LEU A 56 -0.95 -13.59 -10.14
CA LEU A 56 -1.80 -13.05 -9.07
C LEU A 56 -1.04 -12.69 -7.79
N PHE A 57 0.27 -12.97 -7.71
CA PHE A 57 1.13 -12.39 -6.68
C PHE A 57 1.48 -10.96 -7.08
N GLN A 58 0.53 -10.04 -6.93
CA GLN A 58 0.86 -8.63 -6.80
C GLN A 58 1.63 -8.50 -5.49
N PRO A 59 2.95 -8.19 -5.47
CA PRO A 59 3.57 -7.74 -4.24
C PRO A 59 2.82 -6.48 -3.84
N THR A 60 2.04 -6.53 -2.77
CA THR A 60 1.55 -5.32 -2.14
C THR A 60 2.81 -4.62 -1.63
N HIS A 61 3.33 -3.68 -2.42
CA HIS A 61 4.48 -2.87 -2.01
C HIS A 61 4.07 -2.20 -0.71
N ALA A 62 4.60 -2.70 0.42
CA ALA A 62 4.29 -2.17 1.72
C ALA A 62 4.82 -0.73 1.76
N GLN A 63 3.93 0.25 1.57
CA GLN A 63 4.19 1.70 1.42
C GLN A 63 4.69 2.39 2.72
N ASN A 64 5.53 1.69 3.47
CA ASN A 64 6.09 2.11 4.76
C ASN A 64 7.58 1.70 4.86
N SER A 65 8.22 1.26 3.78
CA SER A 65 9.65 0.99 3.78
C SER A 65 10.45 2.31 3.79
N PRO A 66 11.71 2.31 4.25
CA PRO A 66 12.61 3.46 4.12
C PRO A 66 12.61 4.11 2.73
N GLN A 67 12.62 3.28 1.69
CA GLN A 67 12.67 3.76 0.31
C GLN A 67 11.37 4.46 -0.10
N ASP A 68 10.20 3.99 0.35
CA ASP A 68 8.92 4.62 0.01
C ASP A 68 8.82 6.06 0.56
N TYR A 69 9.28 6.27 1.81
CA TYR A 69 9.37 7.60 2.38
C TYR A 69 10.36 8.46 1.59
N LEU A 70 11.56 7.94 1.36
CA LEU A 70 12.64 8.68 0.71
C LEU A 70 12.26 9.10 -0.72
N ASP A 71 11.68 8.21 -1.51
CA ASP A 71 11.25 8.48 -2.87
C ASP A 71 10.14 9.53 -2.91
N SER A 72 9.18 9.47 -1.99
CA SER A 72 8.10 10.45 -1.90
C SER A 72 8.62 11.84 -1.55
N HIS A 73 9.61 11.95 -0.65
CA HIS A 73 10.27 13.22 -0.33
C HIS A 73 11.07 13.75 -1.52
N ASN A 74 11.90 12.90 -2.14
CA ASN A 74 12.74 13.30 -3.25
C ASN A 74 11.93 13.66 -4.50
N ALA A 75 10.76 13.05 -4.70
CA ALA A 75 9.82 13.46 -5.73
C ALA A 75 9.32 14.89 -5.51
N ALA A 76 8.98 15.28 -4.27
CA ALA A 76 8.57 16.64 -3.94
C ALA A 76 9.73 17.65 -4.11
N ARG A 77 10.93 17.32 -3.63
CA ARG A 77 12.14 18.16 -3.76
C ARG A 77 12.52 18.41 -5.22
N LYS A 78 12.42 17.38 -6.07
CA LYS A 78 12.68 17.49 -7.50
C LYS A 78 11.74 18.49 -8.19
N GLN A 79 10.48 18.60 -7.76
CA GLN A 79 9.53 19.56 -8.35
C GLN A 79 9.93 21.03 -8.14
N VAL A 80 10.79 21.30 -7.16
CA VAL A 80 11.27 22.65 -6.83
C VAL A 80 12.78 22.82 -7.03
N GLY A 81 13.43 21.85 -7.70
CA GLY A 81 14.86 21.93 -8.03
C GLY A 81 15.80 21.78 -6.82
N VAL A 82 15.32 21.19 -5.73
CA VAL A 82 16.13 20.93 -4.52
C VAL A 82 16.76 19.55 -4.63
N ALA A 83 18.04 19.43 -4.23
CA ALA A 83 18.79 18.18 -4.26
C ALA A 83 18.15 17.09 -3.39
N ASN A 84 18.27 15.83 -3.80
CA ASN A 84 17.72 14.70 -3.04
C ASN A 84 18.32 14.62 -1.63
N MET A 85 17.49 14.27 -0.65
CA MET A 85 17.94 13.81 0.66
C MET A 85 18.26 12.31 0.63
N THR A 86 18.93 11.84 1.68
CA THR A 86 19.27 10.43 1.90
C THR A 86 18.59 9.87 3.14
N TRP A 87 18.37 8.56 3.18
CA TRP A 87 17.84 7.91 4.38
C TRP A 87 18.92 7.77 5.45
N ASP A 88 18.59 8.10 6.69
CA ASP A 88 19.47 7.96 7.85
C ASP A 88 18.83 7.04 8.91
N ASN A 89 19.51 5.92 9.21
CA ASN A 89 19.02 4.92 10.15
C ASN A 89 19.01 5.43 11.61
N THR A 90 19.87 6.39 11.95
CA THR A 90 19.89 7.03 13.27
C THR A 90 18.65 7.90 13.45
N LEU A 91 18.29 8.68 12.43
CA LEU A 91 17.04 9.45 12.43
C LEU A 91 15.82 8.54 12.45
N ALA A 92 15.84 7.42 11.71
CA ALA A 92 14.74 6.47 11.72
C ALA A 92 14.57 5.80 13.10
N ALA A 93 15.67 5.46 13.77
CA ALA A 93 15.65 4.94 15.12
C ALA A 93 15.13 5.98 16.14
N TYR A 94 15.53 7.24 15.97
CA TYR A 94 15.01 8.36 16.77
C TYR A 94 13.49 8.52 16.58
N ALA A 95 13.04 8.60 15.32
CA ALA A 95 11.64 8.68 14.94
C ALA A 95 10.83 7.51 15.54
N GLN A 96 11.36 6.28 15.48
CA GLN A 96 10.72 5.10 16.04
C GLN A 96 10.61 5.16 17.56
N SER A 97 11.68 5.58 18.25
CA SER A 97 11.70 5.77 19.69
C SER A 97 10.67 6.81 20.12
N TYR A 98 10.57 7.93 19.40
CA TYR A 98 9.61 8.98 19.71
C TYR A 98 8.17 8.54 19.41
N ALA A 99 7.92 7.92 18.26
CA ALA A 99 6.61 7.39 17.90
C ALA A 99 6.07 6.42 18.96
N ASN A 100 6.93 5.54 19.50
CA ASN A 100 6.56 4.61 20.57
C ASN A 100 6.06 5.32 21.84
N GLN A 101 6.59 6.50 22.17
CA GLN A 101 6.15 7.29 23.33
C GLN A 101 4.76 7.90 23.12
N ARG A 102 4.31 8.05 21.86
CA ARG A 102 3.00 8.60 21.50
C ARG A 102 1.91 7.53 21.32
N VAL A 103 2.23 6.25 21.46
CA VAL A 103 1.27 5.15 21.26
C VAL A 103 0.05 5.25 22.21
N SER A 104 0.23 5.78 23.41
CA SER A 104 -0.83 5.90 24.42
C SER A 104 -1.87 6.98 24.10
N ASP A 105 -1.45 8.15 23.62
CA ASP A 105 -2.32 9.31 23.39
C ASP A 105 -2.58 9.61 21.89
N CYS A 106 -1.72 9.10 21.01
CA CYS A 106 -1.71 9.37 19.58
C CYS A 106 -1.76 10.88 19.23
N GLY A 107 -1.19 11.74 20.07
CA GLY A 107 -1.24 13.20 19.86
C GLY A 107 -0.12 13.68 18.95
N LEU A 108 -0.42 14.64 18.07
CA LEU A 108 0.55 15.32 17.20
C LEU A 108 1.27 16.41 18.02
N VAL A 109 2.21 15.99 18.86
CA VAL A 109 3.04 16.86 19.69
C VAL A 109 4.48 16.68 19.25
N HIS A 110 5.19 17.77 19.00
CA HIS A 110 6.58 17.70 18.60
C HIS A 110 7.50 17.24 19.72
N SER A 111 8.53 16.47 19.36
CA SER A 111 9.52 15.94 20.32
C SER A 111 10.35 17.01 21.01
N ASN A 112 10.42 18.22 20.42
CA ASN A 112 11.37 19.27 20.78
C ASN A 112 12.83 18.77 20.80
N GLY A 113 13.12 17.76 19.97
CA GLY A 113 14.45 17.23 19.75
C GLY A 113 15.32 18.15 18.89
N PRO A 114 16.57 17.73 18.60
CA PRO A 114 17.52 18.51 17.81
C PRO A 114 17.24 18.50 16.30
N TYR A 115 16.25 17.74 15.85
CA TYR A 115 15.95 17.50 14.44
C TYR A 115 14.71 18.25 13.99
N GLY A 116 14.62 18.51 12.68
CA GLY A 116 13.36 18.90 12.07
C GLY A 116 12.37 17.74 12.21
N GLU A 117 11.07 18.02 12.19
CA GLU A 117 10.07 16.98 12.46
C GLU A 117 8.74 17.27 11.78
N ASN A 118 8.22 16.25 11.08
CA ASN A 118 6.86 16.25 10.55
C ASN A 118 6.07 15.11 11.19
N LEU A 119 4.83 15.40 11.58
CA LEU A 119 3.94 14.47 12.27
C LEU A 119 2.65 14.28 11.48
N ALA A 120 2.13 13.06 11.46
CA ALA A 120 0.82 12.77 10.89
C ALA A 120 0.16 11.61 11.62
N LYS A 121 -1.17 11.59 11.61
CA LYS A 121 -1.95 10.46 12.10
C LYS A 121 -3.22 10.26 11.31
N GLY A 122 -3.75 9.04 11.32
CA GLY A 122 -5.03 8.75 10.70
C GLY A 122 -5.52 7.34 10.95
N ILE A 123 -6.66 7.00 10.35
CA ILE A 123 -7.34 5.72 10.49
C ILE A 123 -7.34 4.96 9.16
N GLY A 124 -7.70 3.67 9.19
CA GLY A 124 -7.80 2.84 7.99
C GLY A 124 -6.45 2.53 7.36
N MET A 125 -6.39 2.54 6.02
CA MET A 125 -5.16 2.33 5.25
C MET A 125 -4.28 3.59 5.26
N PHE A 126 -3.73 3.92 6.42
CA PHE A 126 -2.86 5.08 6.59
C PHE A 126 -1.39 4.68 6.44
N THR A 127 -0.86 4.74 5.23
CA THR A 127 0.53 4.36 4.93
C THR A 127 1.51 5.50 5.23
N GLY A 128 2.81 5.18 5.29
CA GLY A 128 3.87 6.16 5.36
C GLY A 128 3.84 7.13 4.18
N THR A 129 3.71 6.61 2.96
CA THR A 129 3.58 7.46 1.77
C THR A 129 2.32 8.32 1.77
N TYR A 130 1.22 7.84 2.37
CA TYR A 130 0.02 8.64 2.50
C TYR A 130 0.25 9.83 3.45
N ALA A 131 0.92 9.63 4.60
CA ALA A 131 1.33 10.73 5.47
C ALA A 131 2.19 11.76 4.72
N VAL A 132 3.19 11.29 3.95
CA VAL A 132 4.03 12.17 3.12
C VAL A 132 3.19 12.93 2.08
N SER A 133 2.20 12.29 1.46
CA SER A 133 1.32 12.94 0.48
C SER A 133 0.47 14.05 1.08
N LEU A 134 0.05 13.92 2.35
CA LEU A 134 -0.67 14.97 3.06
C LEU A 134 0.22 16.20 3.26
N TRP A 135 1.47 16.01 3.67
CA TRP A 135 2.44 17.10 3.81
C TRP A 135 2.77 17.74 2.45
N VAL A 136 2.89 16.97 1.37
CA VAL A 136 3.08 17.52 0.01
C VAL A 136 1.88 18.36 -0.43
N ALA A 137 0.66 17.95 -0.09
CA ALA A 137 -0.56 18.66 -0.48
C ALA A 137 -0.61 20.09 0.08
N GLU A 138 0.07 20.35 1.19
CA GLU A 138 0.19 21.70 1.76
C GLU A 138 0.93 22.69 0.86
N LYS A 139 1.60 22.24 -0.21
CA LYS A 139 2.15 23.11 -1.26
C LYS A 139 1.12 24.13 -1.78
N GLN A 140 -0.15 23.75 -1.88
CA GLN A 140 -1.22 24.65 -2.32
C GLN A 140 -1.47 25.81 -1.36
N ASN A 141 -1.06 25.68 -0.09
CA ASN A 141 -1.22 26.68 0.96
C ASN A 141 0.01 27.61 1.05
N TYR A 142 1.11 27.32 0.36
CA TYR A 142 2.37 28.05 0.48
C TYR A 142 2.59 29.06 -0.65
N ASN A 143 2.83 30.33 -0.30
CA ASN A 143 3.32 31.34 -1.22
C ASN A 143 4.82 31.53 -1.04
N TYR A 144 5.59 31.02 -2.01
CA TYR A 144 7.04 31.12 -1.98
C TYR A 144 7.58 32.56 -2.02
N ASN A 145 6.96 33.45 -2.80
CA ASN A 145 7.48 34.80 -2.99
C ASN A 145 7.39 35.66 -1.73
N THR A 146 6.39 35.39 -0.90
CA THR A 146 6.15 36.14 0.34
C THR A 146 6.55 35.35 1.59
N ASN A 147 6.92 34.08 1.45
CA ASN A 147 7.13 33.14 2.55
C ASN A 147 5.93 33.09 3.51
N THR A 148 4.71 33.11 2.96
CA THR A 148 3.48 33.16 3.77
C THR A 148 2.46 32.10 3.36
N CYS A 149 1.51 31.86 4.25
CA CYS A 149 0.31 31.09 3.95
C CYS A 149 -0.60 31.84 2.97
N VAL A 150 -1.19 31.12 2.02
CA VAL A 150 -2.23 31.60 1.09
C VAL A 150 -3.62 31.41 1.71
N SER A 151 -3.88 30.24 2.31
CA SER A 151 -5.17 29.88 2.92
C SER A 151 -5.03 28.60 3.75
N GLY A 152 -5.73 28.47 4.88
CA GLY A 152 -5.76 27.23 5.66
C GLY A 152 -4.38 26.91 6.26
N CYS A 153 -4.16 27.35 7.49
CA CYS A 153 -2.86 27.70 8.08
C CYS A 153 -1.83 26.59 8.33
N ASP A 154 -1.67 25.59 7.46
CA ASP A 154 -0.59 24.61 7.55
C ASP A 154 0.14 24.49 6.19
N PHE A 155 1.40 24.94 6.19
CA PHE A 155 2.37 24.73 5.11
C PHE A 155 3.73 24.25 5.61
N LEU A 156 3.91 24.19 6.94
CA LEU A 156 5.20 23.95 7.56
C LEU A 156 5.69 22.52 7.33
N HIS A 157 4.78 21.55 7.13
CA HIS A 157 5.22 20.21 6.78
C HIS A 157 5.78 20.18 5.36
N TYR A 158 5.11 20.84 4.41
CA TYR A 158 5.64 20.98 3.04
C TYR A 158 7.01 21.63 3.05
N THR A 159 7.18 22.80 3.70
CA THR A 159 8.44 23.54 3.68
C THR A 159 9.59 22.76 4.32
N GLN A 160 9.32 21.98 5.37
CA GLN A 160 10.33 21.09 5.95
C GLN A 160 10.76 20.00 4.95
N MET A 161 9.83 19.38 4.21
CA MET A 161 10.18 18.35 3.24
C MET A 161 11.10 18.87 2.13
N VAL A 162 10.86 20.10 1.68
CA VAL A 162 11.61 20.74 0.60
C VAL A 162 12.71 21.67 1.08
N TRP A 163 13.00 21.67 2.39
CA TRP A 163 14.06 22.49 2.97
C TRP A 163 15.43 22.09 2.40
N ARG A 164 16.10 23.03 1.75
CA ARG A 164 17.34 22.78 1.00
C ARG A 164 18.41 22.14 1.87
N ASP A 165 18.57 22.64 3.08
CA ASP A 165 19.65 22.23 3.97
C ASP A 165 19.37 20.92 4.70
N SER A 166 18.12 20.44 4.74
CA SER A 166 17.79 19.12 5.25
C SER A 166 18.23 18.04 4.26
N VAL A 167 19.37 17.41 4.53
CA VAL A 167 20.02 16.44 3.61
C VAL A 167 19.74 14.98 3.98
N ARG A 168 19.23 14.74 5.19
CA ARG A 168 18.93 13.40 5.71
C ARG A 168 17.51 13.34 6.27
N VAL A 169 16.87 12.19 6.13
CA VAL A 169 15.57 11.90 6.71
C VAL A 169 15.52 10.49 7.29
N GLY A 170 14.79 10.32 8.38
CA GLY A 170 14.42 9.00 8.89
C GLY A 170 13.01 9.05 9.47
N CYS A 171 12.21 8.03 9.19
CA CYS A 171 10.81 8.00 9.54
C CYS A 171 10.41 6.73 10.27
N ALA A 172 9.30 6.80 11.00
CA ALA A 172 8.69 5.66 11.65
C ALA A 172 7.16 5.73 11.58
N LYS A 173 6.54 4.55 11.67
CA LYS A 173 5.09 4.40 11.78
C LYS A 173 4.74 3.41 12.88
N VAL A 174 3.80 3.78 13.73
CA VAL A 174 3.31 2.94 14.83
C VAL A 174 1.79 2.92 14.87
N ARG A 175 1.24 1.86 15.46
CA ARG A 175 -0.18 1.77 15.78
C ARG A 175 -0.41 2.24 17.21
N CYS A 176 -1.27 3.24 17.39
CA CYS A 176 -1.69 3.74 18.68
C CYS A 176 -2.72 2.82 19.36
N ASN A 177 -2.89 2.94 20.68
CA ASN A 177 -3.83 2.15 21.47
C ASN A 177 -5.30 2.36 21.06
N ASN A 178 -5.63 3.54 20.55
CA ASN A 178 -6.96 3.87 20.02
C ASN A 178 -7.20 3.32 18.59
N GLY A 179 -6.27 2.54 18.05
CA GLY A 179 -6.36 1.92 16.73
C GLY A 179 -5.93 2.82 15.57
N TRP A 180 -5.57 4.09 15.82
CA TRP A 180 -5.04 5.00 14.81
C TRP A 180 -3.59 4.65 14.46
N TRP A 181 -3.14 5.11 13.30
CA TRP A 181 -1.75 5.10 12.89
C TRP A 181 -1.12 6.46 13.15
N TYR A 182 0.12 6.46 13.61
CA TYR A 182 0.94 7.64 13.82
C TYR A 182 2.22 7.51 13.00
N VAL A 183 2.60 8.57 12.29
CA VAL A 183 3.79 8.67 11.47
C VAL A 183 4.59 9.90 11.89
N VAL A 184 5.90 9.73 12.04
CA VAL A 184 6.85 10.82 12.26
C VAL A 184 8.03 10.65 11.31
N CYS A 185 8.49 11.76 10.74
CA CYS A 185 9.73 11.85 10.00
C CYS A 185 10.61 12.94 10.63
N ASN A 186 11.87 12.62 10.87
CA ASN A 186 12.86 13.55 11.39
C ASN A 186 13.88 13.92 10.30
N TYR A 187 14.32 15.17 10.30
CA TYR A 187 15.16 15.79 9.28
C TYR A 187 16.43 16.37 9.90
N ASP A 188 17.57 16.18 9.23
CA ASP A 188 18.85 16.70 9.72
C ASP A 188 19.71 17.25 8.57
N PRO A 189 20.19 18.51 8.66
CA PRO A 189 19.79 19.57 9.59
C PRO A 189 18.28 19.87 9.67
N PRO A 190 17.77 20.41 10.81
CA PRO A 190 16.41 20.93 10.92
C PRO A 190 16.16 22.07 9.92
N GLY A 191 14.92 22.19 9.46
CA GLY A 191 14.46 23.30 8.62
C GLY A 191 13.45 24.20 9.33
N ASN A 192 12.70 24.98 8.54
CA ASN A 192 11.67 25.91 9.01
C ASN A 192 12.18 26.98 9.98
N TYR A 193 13.38 27.51 9.74
CA TYR A 193 13.88 28.66 10.47
C TYR A 193 13.07 29.92 10.12
N GLU A 194 12.72 30.69 11.15
CA GLU A 194 11.92 31.90 10.98
C GLU A 194 12.64 32.92 10.09
N GLY A 195 11.94 33.41 9.08
CA GLY A 195 12.47 34.39 8.11
C GLY A 195 13.31 33.78 6.98
N GLU A 196 13.60 32.47 7.01
CA GLU A 196 14.32 31.78 5.95
C GLU A 196 13.37 31.12 4.93
N LEU A 197 13.82 31.06 3.67
CA LEU A 197 13.10 30.37 2.60
C LEU A 197 13.56 28.91 2.51
N PRO A 198 12.65 27.97 2.21
CA PRO A 198 12.99 26.55 2.13
C PRO A 198 13.86 26.19 0.93
N TYR A 199 13.86 26.99 -0.14
CA TYR A 199 14.66 26.81 -1.36
C TYR A 199 14.81 28.13 -2.09
#